data_AF-A0A6P0X0N9-F1
#
_entry.id   AF-A0A6P0X0N9-F1
#
_cell.length_a   1.000
_cell.length_b   1.000
_cell.length_c   1.000
_cell.angle_alpha   90.00
_cell.angle_beta   90.00
_cell.angle_gamma   90.00
#
_symmetry.space_group_name_H-M   'P 1'
#
loop_
_entity.id
_entity.type
_entity.pdbx_description
1 polymer ?
#
loop_
_entity_poly.entity_id
_entity_poly.type
_entity_poly.pdbx_seq_one_letter_code
_entity_poly.pdbx_strand_id
1 'polypeptide(L)' 'MKETPQIDEIRKQGVRIIVEQLGIAEAAFFFRETMAQKFNYLELKSQLFGNMTVADIYREINKSS' A
#
# COMPACT_ATOMS: atom_id res chain seq x y z
N MET A 1 20.60 -6.35 -13.18
CA MET A 1 19.13 -6.52 -13.07
C MET A 1 18.73 -6.02 -11.69
N LYS A 2 17.78 -5.06 -11.58
CA LYS A 2 17.18 -4.74 -10.28
C LYS A 2 16.39 -5.98 -9.82
N GLU A 3 16.65 -6.49 -8.63
CA GLU A 3 15.88 -7.59 -8.05
C GLU A 3 14.45 -7.09 -7.81
N THR A 4 13.46 -7.77 -8.38
CA THR A 4 12.06 -7.49 -8.10
C THR A 4 11.81 -7.81 -6.63
N PRO A 5 11.31 -6.86 -5.81
CA PRO A 5 11.10 -7.13 -4.39
C PRO A 5 10.13 -8.30 -4.23
N GLN A 6 10.47 -9.23 -3.34
CA GLN A 6 9.67 -10.43 -3.13
C GLN A 6 8.31 -10.03 -2.55
N ILE A 7 7.25 -10.31 -3.30
CA ILE A 7 5.89 -9.87 -2.99
C ILE A 7 5.43 -10.32 -1.60
N ASP A 8 5.89 -11.48 -1.13
CA ASP A 8 5.55 -12.00 0.18
C ASP A 8 6.20 -11.21 1.32
N GLU A 9 7.42 -10.70 1.14
CA GLU A 9 8.06 -9.83 2.12
C GLU A 9 7.38 -8.45 2.17
N ILE A 10 7.00 -7.91 1.01
CA ILE A 10 6.21 -6.66 0.95
C ILE A 10 4.87 -6.83 1.67
N ARG A 11 4.17 -7.96 1.47
CA ARG A 11 2.90 -8.24 2.16
C ARG A 11 3.08 -8.33 3.66
N LYS A 12 4.10 -9.04 4.15
CA LYS A 12 4.40 -9.13 5.59
C LYS A 12 4.68 -7.76 6.20
N GLN A 13 5.47 -6.93 5.51
CA GLN A 13 5.75 -5.55 5.93
C GLN A 13 4.47 -4.71 5.96
N GLY A 14 3.63 -4.78 4.92
CA GLY A 14 2.36 -4.06 4.87
C GLY A 14 1.43 -4.43 6.01
N VAL A 15 1.25 -5.72 6.29
CA VAL A 15 0.45 -6.19 7.43
C VAL A 15 1.00 -5.66 8.76
N ARG A 16 2.32 -5.71 8.95
CA ARG A 16 2.96 -5.20 10.16
C ARG A 16 2.69 -3.71 10.36
N ILE A 17 2.92 -2.89 9.33
CA ILE A 17 2.70 -1.44 9.39
C ILE A 17 1.24 -1.12 9.76
N ILE A 18 0.28 -1.82 9.16
CA ILE A 18 -1.15 -1.61 9.44
C ILE A 18 -1.46 -1.94 10.92
N VAL A 19 -0.95 -3.06 11.44
CA VAL A 19 -1.16 -3.45 12.84
C VAL A 19 -0.47 -2.48 13.81
N GLU A 20 0.73 -2.00 13.49
CA GLU A 20 1.48 -1.05 14.32
C GLU A 20 0.82 0.34 14.36
N GLN A 21 0.22 0.79 13.25
CA GLN A 21 -0.41 2.12 13.16
C GLN A 21 -1.84 2.16 13.69
N LEU A 22 -2.64 1.10 13.46
CA LEU A 22 -4.05 1.05 13.85
C LEU A 22 -4.29 0.29 15.16
N GLY A 23 -3.33 -0.53 15.60
CA GLY A 23 -3.55 -1.49 16.68
C GLY A 23 -4.33 -2.72 16.21
N ILE A 24 -4.26 -3.80 17.01
CA ILE A 24 -4.71 -5.14 16.59
C ILE A 24 -6.21 -5.24 16.31
N ALA A 25 -7.04 -4.51 17.05
CA ALA A 25 -8.50 -4.56 16.92
C ALA A 25 -8.96 -3.90 15.60
N GLU A 26 -8.52 -2.67 15.35
CA GLU A 26 -8.88 -1.93 14.14
C GLU A 26 -8.27 -2.56 12.89
N ALA A 27 -7.03 -3.05 12.97
CA ALA A 27 -6.41 -3.80 11.88
C ALA A 27 -7.19 -5.08 11.53
N ALA A 28 -7.67 -5.83 12.53
CA ALA A 28 -8.48 -7.03 12.29
C ALA A 28 -9.80 -6.70 11.57
N PHE A 29 -10.48 -5.61 11.98
CA PHE A 29 -11.66 -5.12 11.27
C PHE A 29 -11.31 -4.66 9.85
N PHE A 30 -10.25 -3.89 9.68
CA PHE A 30 -9.77 -3.43 8.37
C PHE A 30 -9.55 -4.61 7.43
N PHE A 31 -8.79 -5.63 7.83
CA PHE A 31 -8.53 -6.78 6.96
C PHE A 31 -9.81 -7.53 6.59
N ARG A 32 -10.69 -7.75 7.57
CA ARG A 32 -11.98 -8.42 7.34
C ARG A 32 -12.84 -7.66 6.33
N GLU A 33 -13.02 -6.36 6.52
CA GLU A 33 -13.88 -5.55 5.65
C GLU A 33 -13.26 -5.33 4.27
N THR A 34 -11.94 -5.12 4.19
CA THR A 34 -11.25 -4.92 2.90
C THR A 34 -11.23 -6.20 2.05
N MET A 35 -11.25 -7.38 2.67
CA MET A 35 -11.39 -8.66 1.96
C MET A 35 -12.84 -8.95 1.54
N ALA A 36 -13.83 -8.38 2.23
CA ALA A 36 -15.25 -8.64 1.99
C ALA A 36 -15.91 -7.62 1.03
N GLN A 37 -15.40 -6.39 0.96
CA GLN A 37 -16.02 -5.30 0.21
C GLN A 37 -15.26 -4.96 -1.09
N LYS A 38 -15.97 -4.42 -2.08
CA LYS A 38 -15.36 -3.80 -3.27
C LYS A 38 -14.71 -2.48 -2.87
N PHE A 39 -13.42 -2.53 -2.54
CA PHE A 39 -12.63 -1.33 -2.31
C PHE A 39 -12.42 -0.56 -3.64
N ASN A 40 -12.75 0.73 -3.68
CA ASN A 40 -12.56 1.54 -4.88
C ASN A 40 -11.08 1.96 -5.03
N TYR A 41 -10.28 1.06 -5.62
CA TYR A 41 -8.86 1.31 -5.84
C TYR A 41 -8.57 2.57 -6.65
N LEU A 42 -9.42 2.91 -7.63
CA LEU A 42 -9.19 4.07 -8.50
C LEU A 42 -9.33 5.39 -7.73
N GLU A 43 -10.30 5.47 -6.83
CA GLU A 43 -10.50 6.61 -5.95
C GLU A 43 -9.34 6.78 -4.97
N LEU A 44 -8.93 5.69 -4.30
CA LEU A 44 -7.76 5.74 -3.41
C LEU A 44 -6.50 6.16 -4.17
N LYS A 45 -6.26 5.59 -5.36
CA LYS A 45 -5.10 5.95 -6.19
C LYS A 45 -5.11 7.43 -6.53
N SER A 46 -6.28 8.00 -6.83
CA SER A 46 -6.44 9.42 -7.09
C SER A 46 -6.16 10.28 -5.86
N GLN A 47 -6.57 9.84 -4.66
CA GLN A 47 -6.28 10.55 -3.41
C GLN A 47 -4.78 10.52 -3.07
N LEU A 48 -4.12 9.38 -3.30
CA LEU A 48 -2.71 9.19 -2.97
C LEU A 48 -1.77 9.87 -3.98
N PHE A 49 -2.09 9.80 -5.27
CA PHE A 49 -1.16 10.17 -6.34
C PHE A 49 -1.74 11.14 -7.38
N GLY A 50 -2.99 11.60 -7.22
CA GLY A 50 -3.68 12.40 -8.25
C GLY A 50 -3.01 13.74 -8.55
N ASN A 51 -2.21 14.27 -7.62
CA ASN A 51 -1.44 15.49 -7.80
C ASN A 51 -0.01 15.24 -8.33
N MET A 52 0.37 13.98 -8.55
CA MET A 52 1.71 13.60 -9.05
C MET A 52 1.65 13.30 -10.54
N THR A 53 2.62 13.80 -11.30
CA THR A 53 2.80 13.31 -12.67
C THR A 53 3.38 11.90 -12.66
N VAL A 54 3.24 11.17 -13.78
CA VAL A 54 3.89 9.87 -13.95
C VAL A 54 5.40 9.97 -13.70
N ALA A 55 6.04 11.05 -14.14
CA ALA A 55 7.47 11.29 -13.93
C ALA A 55 7.81 11.47 -12.45
N ASP A 56 6.95 12.10 -11.66
CA ASP A 56 7.15 12.26 -10.21
C ASP A 56 7.05 10.92 -9.48
N ILE A 57 6.07 10.09 -9.86
CA ILE A 57 5.91 8.74 -9.29
C ILE A 57 7.15 7.89 -9.59
N TYR A 58 7.64 7.89 -10.83
CA TYR A 58 8.87 7.18 -11.20
C TYR A 58 10.10 7.69 -10.45
N ARG A 59 10.17 9.00 -10.18
CA ARG A 59 11.26 9.60 -9.42
C ARG A 59 11.25 9.12 -7.98
N GLU A 60 10.10 9.08 -7.33
CA GLU A 60 9.99 8.60 -5.94
C GLU A 60 10.33 7.11 -5.82
N ILE A 61 9.83 6.27 -6.73
CA ILE A 61 10.17 4.83 -6.74
C ILE A 61 11.70 4.63 -6.84
N ASN A 62 12.40 5.45 -7.62
CA ASN A 62 13.85 5.35 -7.79
C ASN A 62 14.67 6.01 -6.67
N LYS A 63 14.08 6.87 -5.84
CA LYS A 63 14.74 7.40 -4.64
C LYS A 63 14.74 6.41 -3.48
N SER A 64 13.70 5.57 -3.40
CA SER A 64 13.51 4.59 -2.32
C SER A 64 14.14 3.21 -2.62
N SER A 65 14.88 3.07 -3.73
CA SER A 65 15.60 1.84 -4.13
C SER A 65 17.11 1.98 -3.97
#